data_AF-A0A7D9J2K9-F1
#
_entry.id   AF-A0A7D9J2K9-F1
#
_cell.length_a   1.000
_cell.length_b   1.000
_cell.length_c   1.000
_cell.angle_alpha   90.00
_cell.angle_beta   90.00
_cell.angle_gamma   90.00
#
_symmetry.space_group_name_H-M   'P 1'
#
loop_
_entity.id
_entity.type
_entity.pdbx_description
1 polymer ?
#
loop_
_entity_poly.entity_id
_entity_poly.type
_entity_poly.pdbx_seq_one_letter_code
_entity_poly.pdbx_strand_id
1 'polypeptide(L)'
;MCKLLGIKKTRTTPLHPQSDGMVERFNRTIEHQLAIFVNENQKDWDEHIPLFLMAYRRATHESTGLTPAQVMMGRELRVPLDLLMEIPSKKNYVKKLSYVEKLEESMDIAQCFARKRLRITTDRMKTRYNINATAVTLSVGTPVWLYRPQRKKGLSPKLSKPWVGAYVILKRINDLVL
;
A
#
# COMPACT_ATOMS: atom_id res chain seq x y z
N MET A 1 20.56 -1.83 -12.88
CA MET A 1 20.08 -1.87 -11.48
C MET A 1 19.37 -3.18 -11.13
N CYS A 2 18.09 -3.41 -11.48
CA CYS A 2 17.32 -4.58 -10.97
C CYS A 2 17.94 -5.96 -11.27
N LYS A 3 18.44 -6.19 -12.50
CA LYS A 3 19.13 -7.45 -12.85
C LYS A 3 20.39 -7.69 -12.01
N LEU A 4 21.08 -6.62 -11.63
CA LEU A 4 22.35 -6.67 -10.88
C LEU A 4 22.10 -6.99 -9.39
N LEU A 5 20.95 -6.58 -8.85
CA LEU A 5 20.52 -6.86 -7.48
C LEU A 5 19.66 -8.13 -7.35
N GLY A 6 19.48 -8.92 -8.43
CA GLY A 6 18.60 -10.09 -8.42
C GLY A 6 17.10 -9.77 -8.23
N ILE A 7 16.68 -8.52 -8.45
CA ILE A 7 15.30 -8.07 -8.22
C ILE A 7 14.45 -8.31 -9.47
N LYS A 8 13.36 -9.08 -9.32
CA LYS A 8 12.34 -9.26 -10.34
C LYS A 8 11.42 -8.03 -10.41
N LYS A 9 11.54 -7.24 -11.47
CA LYS A 9 10.67 -6.08 -11.70
C LYS A 9 9.31 -6.52 -12.21
N THR A 10 8.25 -6.24 -11.45
CA THR A 10 6.86 -6.33 -11.90
C THR A 10 6.44 -5.02 -12.57
N ARG A 11 5.41 -5.07 -13.42
CA ARG A 11 4.81 -3.89 -14.05
C ARG A 11 3.30 -3.98 -13.91
N THR A 12 2.68 -2.86 -13.56
CA THR A 12 1.24 -2.66 -13.57
C THR A 12 0.78 -2.17 -14.93
N THR A 13 -0.51 -2.32 -15.23
CA THR A 13 -1.07 -1.84 -16.50
C THR A 13 -0.99 -0.30 -16.55
N PRO A 14 -0.60 0.28 -17.70
CA PRO A 14 -0.53 1.73 -17.83
C PRO A 14 -1.86 2.40 -17.49
N LEU A 15 -1.80 3.53 -16.79
CA LEU A 15 -2.97 4.34 -16.40
C LEU A 15 -3.99 3.62 -15.51
N HIS A 16 -3.56 2.59 -14.79
CA HIS A 16 -4.43 1.84 -13.89
C HIS A 16 -3.96 1.93 -12.42
N PRO A 17 -4.20 3.09 -11.76
CA PRO A 17 -3.76 3.37 -10.39
C PRO A 17 -4.23 2.32 -9.35
N GLN A 18 -5.35 1.68 -9.64
CA GLN A 18 -5.95 0.66 -8.78
C GLN A 18 -5.03 -0.55 -8.56
N SER A 19 -4.12 -0.86 -9.49
CA SER A 19 -3.13 -1.93 -9.32
C SER A 19 -2.07 -1.62 -8.25
N ASP A 20 -1.76 -0.33 -8.04
CA ASP A 20 -0.80 0.15 -7.04
C ASP A 20 -1.51 0.82 -5.84
N GLY A 21 -2.80 0.52 -5.66
CA GLY A 21 -3.68 1.24 -4.72
C GLY A 21 -3.28 1.17 -3.24
N MET A 22 -2.40 0.23 -2.83
CA MET A 22 -1.83 0.23 -1.48
C MET A 22 -0.80 1.35 -1.30
N VAL A 23 0.08 1.55 -2.28
CA VAL A 23 1.08 2.63 -2.27
C VAL A 23 0.37 3.97 -2.41
N GLU A 24 -0.63 4.06 -3.29
CA GLU A 24 -1.38 5.31 -3.45
C GLU A 24 -2.16 5.70 -2.20
N ARG A 25 -2.75 4.73 -1.48
CA ARG A 25 -3.38 5.00 -0.19
C ARG A 25 -2.36 5.48 0.84
N PHE A 26 -1.18 4.88 0.88
CA PHE A 26 -0.11 5.33 1.76
C PHE A 26 0.36 6.75 1.42
N ASN A 27 0.57 7.06 0.14
CA ASN A 27 0.95 8.39 -0.32
C ASN A 27 -0.10 9.43 0.08
N ARG A 28 -1.40 9.11 -0.10
CA ARG A 28 -2.49 9.98 0.36
C ARG A 28 -2.44 10.23 1.86
N THR A 29 -2.13 9.22 2.67
CA THR A 29 -1.99 9.37 4.13
C THR A 29 -0.81 10.28 4.48
N ILE A 30 0.34 10.12 3.80
CA ILE A 30 1.50 11.01 3.97
C ILE A 30 1.11 12.44 3.64
N GLU A 31 0.56 12.66 2.44
CA GLU A 31 0.17 13.99 1.96
C GLU A 31 -0.80 14.67 2.93
N HIS A 32 -1.81 13.94 3.40
CA HIS A 32 -2.79 14.47 4.33
C HIS A 32 -2.16 14.87 5.68
N GLN A 33 -1.25 14.06 6.20
CA GLN A 33 -0.60 14.35 7.47
C GLN A 33 0.43 15.48 7.34
N LEU A 34 1.23 15.50 6.28
CA LEU A 34 2.15 16.60 6.02
C LEU A 34 1.40 17.93 5.84
N ALA A 35 0.26 17.94 5.15
CA ALA A 35 -0.56 19.14 4.98
C ALA A 35 -1.02 19.79 6.31
N ILE A 36 -1.02 19.05 7.42
CA ILE A 36 -1.37 19.56 8.76
C ILE A 36 -0.18 20.28 9.42
N PHE A 37 1.05 19.81 9.18
CA PHE A 37 2.26 20.28 9.88
C PHE A 37 3.10 21.27 9.09
N VAL A 38 2.95 21.27 7.76
CA VAL A 38 3.73 22.10 6.86
C VAL A 38 3.34 23.57 6.99
N ASN A 39 4.33 24.46 6.98
CA ASN A 39 4.12 25.90 7.05
C ASN A 39 3.42 26.45 5.79
N GLU A 40 2.87 27.67 5.86
CA GLU A 40 2.16 28.30 4.74
C GLU A 40 2.99 28.37 3.45
N ASN A 41 4.32 28.49 3.57
CA ASN A 41 5.24 28.55 2.44
C ASN A 41 5.63 27.18 1.85
N GLN A 42 5.23 26.08 2.51
CA GLN A 42 5.44 24.68 2.11
C GLN A 42 6.90 24.25 1.88
N LYS A 43 7.87 24.93 2.49
CA LYS A 43 9.30 24.67 2.25
C LYS A 43 9.95 23.70 3.25
N ASP A 44 9.23 23.35 4.32
CA ASP A 44 9.72 22.56 5.46
C ASP A 44 9.14 21.14 5.50
N TRP A 45 8.45 20.70 4.45
CA TRP A 45 7.77 19.40 4.41
C TRP A 45 8.71 18.20 4.61
N ASP A 46 9.96 18.32 4.16
CA ASP A 46 10.98 17.29 4.26
C ASP A 46 11.48 17.11 5.70
N GLU A 47 11.49 18.18 6.49
CA GLU A 47 11.84 18.13 7.92
C GLU A 47 10.83 17.31 8.74
N HIS A 48 9.56 17.28 8.30
CA HIS A 48 8.47 16.58 8.99
C HIS A 48 8.37 15.08 8.63
N ILE A 49 8.99 14.64 7.54
CA ILE A 49 8.92 13.23 7.08
C ILE A 49 9.39 12.23 8.15
N PRO A 50 10.55 12.41 8.81
CA PRO A 50 11.02 11.44 9.81
C PRO A 50 10.05 11.27 10.98
N LEU A 51 9.46 12.37 11.47
CA LEU A 51 8.46 12.33 12.54
C LEU A 51 7.21 11.58 12.10
N PHE A 52 6.68 11.92 10.92
CA PHE A 52 5.52 11.22 10.36
C PHE A 52 5.80 9.72 10.21
N LEU A 53 6.95 9.33 9.65
CA LEU A 53 7.29 7.92 9.45
C LEU A 53 7.41 7.17 10.78
N MET A 54 7.91 7.82 11.84
CA MET A 54 7.94 7.23 13.18
C MET A 54 6.52 7.01 13.71
N ALA A 55 5.66 8.03 13.63
CA ALA A 55 4.27 7.95 14.06
C ALA A 55 3.49 6.87 13.28
N TYR A 56 3.66 6.84 11.95
CA TYR A 56 3.03 5.85 11.07
C TYR A 56 3.47 4.42 11.40
N ARG A 57 4.76 4.20 11.68
CA ARG A 57 5.27 2.87 12.06
C ARG A 57 4.78 2.39 13.43
N ARG A 58 4.42 3.32 14.33
CA ARG A 58 3.88 3.06 15.67
C ARG A 58 2.35 2.96 15.67
N ALA A 59 1.66 3.51 14.67
CA ALA A 59 0.21 3.46 14.56
C ALA A 59 -0.27 2.06 14.12
N THR A 60 -1.35 1.57 14.71
CA THR A 60 -1.95 0.30 14.31
C THR A 60 -2.65 0.46 12.96
N HIS A 61 -2.35 -0.44 12.02
CA HIS A 61 -2.95 -0.40 10.70
C HIS A 61 -4.21 -1.27 10.65
N GLU A 62 -5.31 -0.77 10.10
CA GLU A 62 -6.61 -1.46 10.12
C GLU A 62 -6.57 -2.85 9.46
N SER A 63 -5.85 -2.95 8.33
CA SER A 63 -5.79 -4.17 7.52
C SER A 63 -5.02 -5.32 8.19
N THR A 64 -4.00 -5.01 8.99
CA THR A 64 -3.17 -6.00 9.70
C THR A 64 -3.53 -6.10 11.18
N GLY A 65 -4.17 -5.09 11.75
CA GLY A 65 -4.44 -4.97 13.18
C GLY A 65 -3.20 -4.83 14.06
N LEU A 66 -2.03 -4.62 13.45
CA LEU A 66 -0.73 -4.50 14.10
C LEU A 66 -0.05 -3.22 13.61
N THR A 67 0.94 -2.76 14.36
CA THR A 67 1.80 -1.66 13.94
C THR A 67 2.78 -2.14 12.86
N PRO A 68 3.15 -1.30 11.87
CA PRO A 68 4.18 -1.66 10.90
C PRO A 68 5.51 -2.04 11.56
N ALA A 69 5.86 -1.38 12.67
CA ALA A 69 7.03 -1.71 13.47
C ALA A 69 7.01 -3.15 13.97
N GLN A 70 5.90 -3.58 14.57
CA GLN A 70 5.76 -4.93 15.10
C GLN A 70 5.80 -5.99 14.00
N VAL A 71 5.19 -5.73 12.84
CA VAL A 71 5.20 -6.67 11.71
C VAL A 71 6.60 -6.79 11.08
N MET A 72 7.35 -5.69 10.99
CA MET A 72 8.66 -5.66 10.34
C MET A 72 9.79 -6.08 11.27
N MET A 73 9.75 -5.68 12.54
CA MET A 73 10.84 -5.84 13.51
C MET A 73 10.50 -6.80 14.65
N GLY A 74 9.28 -7.35 14.72
CA GLY A 74 8.84 -8.22 15.81
C GLY A 74 8.64 -7.51 17.16
N ARG A 75 8.83 -6.20 17.21
CA ARG A 75 8.76 -5.39 18.44
C ARG A 75 8.24 -3.99 18.14
N GLU A 76 7.76 -3.33 19.17
CA GLU A 76 7.26 -1.96 19.06
C GLU A 76 8.40 -0.93 19.13
N LEU A 77 8.28 0.17 18.38
CA LEU A 77 9.29 1.25 18.37
C LEU A 77 9.16 2.12 19.62
N ARG A 78 10.16 2.16 20.51
CA ARG A 78 10.10 3.05 21.68
C ARG A 78 10.12 4.52 21.27
N VAL A 79 9.13 5.27 21.72
CA VAL A 79 9.02 6.73 21.52
C VAL A 79 9.18 7.46 22.85
N PRO A 80 9.58 8.74 22.88
CA PRO A 80 9.78 9.49 24.13
C PRO A 80 8.58 9.42 25.09
N LEU A 81 7.36 9.39 24.54
CA LEU A 81 6.13 9.25 25.33
C LEU A 81 6.10 7.95 26.16
N ASP A 82 6.67 6.85 25.66
CA ASP A 82 6.71 5.58 26.40
C ASP A 82 7.60 5.66 27.64
N LEU A 83 8.68 6.47 27.59
CA LEU A 83 9.54 6.70 28.75
C LEU A 83 8.81 7.53 29.81
N LEU A 84 8.02 8.52 29.36
CA LEU A 84 7.29 9.41 30.25
C LEU A 84 6.08 8.73 30.91
N MET A 85 5.43 7.81 30.20
CA MET A 85 4.24 7.10 30.69
C MET A 85 4.55 5.88 31.57
N GLU A 86 5.83 5.60 31.86
CA GLU A 86 6.30 4.42 32.60
C GLU A 86 5.51 3.15 32.26
N ILE A 87 5.27 2.90 30.95
CA ILE A 87 4.51 1.73 30.52
C ILE A 87 5.19 0.53 31.18
N PRO A 88 4.49 -0.22 32.05
CA PRO A 88 5.13 -1.26 32.83
C PRO A 88 5.70 -2.24 31.83
N SER A 89 7.03 -2.19 31.67
CA SER A 89 7.77 -3.26 31.03
C SER A 89 7.31 -4.46 31.81
N LYS A 90 6.53 -5.36 31.18
CA LYS A 90 6.20 -6.65 31.76
C LYS A 90 7.55 -7.28 32.05
N LYS A 91 8.06 -7.09 33.28
CA LYS A 91 9.24 -7.74 33.83
C LYS A 91 8.80 -9.17 34.07
N ASN A 92 8.46 -9.86 32.98
CA ASN A 92 8.43 -11.29 32.98
C ASN A 92 9.88 -11.65 33.29
N TYR A 93 10.09 -12.25 34.46
CA TYR A 93 11.30 -12.99 34.76
C TYR A 93 11.39 -14.10 33.73
N VAL A 94 11.89 -13.78 32.54
CA VAL A 94 12.01 -14.78 31.49
C VAL A 94 13.32 -15.49 31.76
N LYS A 95 13.21 -16.79 32.02
CA LYS A 95 14.25 -17.80 31.83
C LYS A 95 15.16 -17.39 30.67
N LYS A 96 16.45 -17.67 30.76
CA LYS A 96 17.54 -17.21 29.87
C LYS A 96 17.43 -17.74 28.41
N LEU A 97 16.24 -17.74 27.81
CA LEU A 97 16.03 -17.74 26.36
C LEU A 97 16.75 -16.51 25.80
N SER A 98 17.55 -16.76 24.77
CA SER A 98 18.26 -15.73 24.02
C SER A 98 17.26 -14.68 23.56
N TYR A 99 17.62 -13.40 23.65
CA TYR A 99 16.82 -12.29 23.12
C TYR A 99 16.40 -12.56 21.66
N VAL A 100 17.29 -13.21 20.91
CA VAL A 100 17.08 -13.57 19.50
C VAL A 100 15.92 -14.55 19.34
N GLU A 101 15.85 -15.62 20.14
CA GLU A 101 14.79 -16.64 20.05
C GLU A 101 13.41 -16.02 20.27
N LYS A 102 13.29 -15.09 21.23
CA LYS A 102 12.02 -14.38 21.49
C LYS A 102 11.64 -13.43 20.38
N LEU A 103 12.64 -12.80 19.76
CA LEU A 103 12.41 -11.87 18.66
C LEU A 103 11.96 -12.61 17.40
N GLU A 104 12.58 -13.76 17.13
CA GLU A 104 12.20 -14.64 16.02
C GLU A 104 10.77 -15.15 16.21
N GLU A 105 10.45 -15.68 17.40
CA GLU A 105 9.10 -16.11 17.74
C GLU A 105 8.08 -14.97 17.60
N SER A 106 8.41 -13.76 18.09
CA SER A 106 7.50 -12.62 17.99
C SER A 106 7.29 -12.15 16.55
N MET A 107 8.33 -12.17 15.72
CA MET A 107 8.24 -11.89 14.29
C MET A 107 7.35 -12.90 13.59
N ASP A 108 7.52 -14.19 13.85
CA ASP A 108 6.71 -15.25 13.24
C ASP A 108 5.24 -15.15 13.62
N ILE A 109 4.95 -14.90 14.91
CA ILE A 109 3.58 -14.69 15.39
C ILE A 109 2.98 -13.45 14.71
N ALA A 110 3.69 -12.32 14.69
CA ALA A 110 3.21 -11.08 14.09
C ALA A 110 2.94 -11.24 12.59
N GLN A 111 3.84 -11.89 11.85
CA GLN A 111 3.68 -12.16 10.43
C GLN A 111 2.53 -13.14 10.15
N CYS A 112 2.42 -14.21 10.93
CA CYS A 112 1.32 -15.17 10.82
C CYS A 112 -0.04 -14.49 11.05
N PHE A 113 -0.14 -13.69 12.10
CA PHE A 113 -1.35 -12.92 12.42
C PHE A 113 -1.68 -11.91 11.31
N ALA A 114 -0.69 -11.12 10.87
CA ALA A 114 -0.86 -10.15 9.79
C ALA A 114 -1.33 -10.83 8.50
N ARG A 115 -0.75 -11.96 8.11
CA ARG A 115 -1.15 -12.73 6.91
C ARG A 115 -2.59 -13.24 7.01
N LYS A 116 -3.00 -13.79 8.15
CA LYS A 116 -4.38 -14.25 8.37
C LYS A 116 -5.37 -13.10 8.23
N ARG A 117 -5.09 -11.96 8.87
CA ARG A 117 -5.97 -10.79 8.84
C ARG A 117 -6.01 -10.13 7.47
N LEU A 118 -4.86 -10.05 6.77
CA LEU A 118 -4.80 -9.58 5.40
C LEU A 118 -5.67 -10.41 4.47
N ARG A 119 -5.64 -11.75 4.56
CA ARG A 119 -6.52 -12.63 3.77
C ARG A 119 -8.00 -12.30 3.97
N ILE A 120 -8.43 -12.21 5.23
CA ILE A 120 -9.82 -11.88 5.57
C ILE A 120 -10.20 -10.50 5.02
N THR A 121 -9.32 -9.50 5.19
CA THR A 121 -9.54 -8.14 4.71
C THR A 121 -9.60 -8.10 3.18
N THR A 122 -8.72 -8.82 2.47
CA THR A 122 -8.71 -8.90 1.01
C THR A 122 -9.97 -9.58 0.49
N ASP A 123 -10.44 -10.64 1.16
CA ASP A 123 -11.67 -11.35 0.77
C ASP A 123 -12.90 -10.45 0.95
N ARG A 124 -12.98 -9.72 2.07
CA ARG A 124 -14.05 -8.73 2.30
C ARG A 124 -14.04 -7.62 1.25
N MET A 125 -12.86 -7.09 0.92
CA MET A 125 -12.70 -6.07 -0.13
C MET A 125 -13.13 -6.61 -1.49
N LYS A 126 -12.75 -7.85 -1.82
CA LYS A 126 -13.14 -8.53 -3.07
C LYS A 126 -14.66 -8.72 -3.14
N THR A 127 -15.29 -9.22 -2.09
CA THR A 127 -16.75 -9.39 -2.04
C THR A 127 -17.46 -8.05 -2.23
N ARG A 128 -17.01 -7.00 -1.53
CA ARG A 128 -17.60 -5.66 -1.66
C ARG A 128 -17.45 -5.08 -3.07
N TYR A 129 -16.29 -5.27 -3.70
CA TYR A 129 -16.07 -4.87 -5.09
C TYR A 129 -17.00 -5.63 -6.04
N ASN A 130 -17.09 -6.95 -5.88
CA ASN A 130 -17.88 -7.83 -6.74
C ASN A 130 -19.38 -7.54 -6.70
N ILE A 131 -19.93 -7.02 -5.59
CA ILE A 131 -21.36 -6.68 -5.50
C ILE A 131 -21.80 -5.70 -6.59
N ASN A 132 -20.94 -4.72 -6.92
CA ASN A 132 -21.24 -3.69 -7.92
C ASN A 132 -20.50 -3.91 -9.24
N ALA A 133 -19.68 -4.95 -9.35
CA ALA A 133 -18.85 -5.19 -10.52
C ALA A 133 -19.69 -5.86 -11.62
N THR A 134 -19.82 -5.18 -12.76
CA THR A 134 -20.40 -5.78 -13.97
C THR A 134 -19.35 -6.62 -14.67
N ALA A 135 -19.59 -7.91 -14.82
CA ALA A 135 -18.68 -8.80 -15.54
C ALA A 135 -18.80 -8.57 -17.05
N VAL A 136 -17.94 -7.73 -17.61
CA VAL A 136 -17.77 -7.65 -19.08
C VAL A 136 -16.84 -8.79 -19.49
N THR A 137 -17.33 -9.75 -20.26
CA THR A 137 -16.48 -10.82 -20.81
C THR A 137 -16.04 -10.43 -22.21
N LEU A 138 -14.76 -10.08 -22.35
CA LEU A 138 -14.16 -9.78 -23.64
C LEU A 138 -13.50 -11.05 -24.20
N SER A 139 -13.91 -11.48 -25.40
CA SER A 139 -13.33 -12.63 -26.09
C SER A 139 -12.20 -12.21 -27.03
N VAL A 140 -11.30 -13.15 -27.29
CA VAL A 140 -10.24 -12.97 -28.30
C VAL A 140 -10.91 -12.76 -29.67
N GLY A 141 -10.48 -11.75 -30.41
CA GLY A 141 -11.09 -11.35 -31.69
C GLY A 141 -12.15 -10.26 -31.58
N THR A 142 -12.63 -9.89 -30.38
CA THR A 142 -13.57 -8.76 -30.24
C THR A 142 -12.86 -7.42 -30.54
N PRO A 143 -13.44 -6.55 -31.38
CA PRO A 143 -12.94 -5.18 -31.56
C PRO A 143 -13.28 -4.33 -30.33
N VAL A 144 -12.28 -3.63 -29.80
CA VAL A 144 -12.38 -2.77 -28.61
C VAL A 144 -11.72 -1.42 -28.84
N TRP A 145 -12.27 -0.40 -28.17
CA TRP A 145 -11.68 0.94 -28.14
C TRP A 145 -10.70 1.05 -26.98
N LEU A 146 -9.54 1.66 -27.21
CA LEU A 146 -8.56 1.90 -26.15
C LEU A 146 -8.75 3.31 -25.57
N TYR A 147 -8.97 3.40 -24.26
CA TYR A 147 -9.00 4.68 -23.56
C TYR A 147 -7.58 5.21 -23.33
N ARG A 148 -7.26 6.39 -23.88
CA ARG A 148 -5.96 7.05 -23.76
C ARG A 148 -6.12 8.55 -23.47
N PRO A 149 -6.32 8.93 -22.19
CA PRO A 149 -6.48 10.33 -21.77
C PRO A 149 -5.14 11.09 -21.73
N GLN A 150 -4.46 11.20 -22.86
CA GLN A 150 -3.23 11.99 -22.96
C GLN A 150 -3.53 13.48 -23.09
N ARG A 151 -3.08 14.28 -22.12
CA ARG A 151 -3.16 15.74 -22.18
C ARG A 151 -2.14 16.28 -23.19
N LYS A 152 -2.60 17.03 -24.18
CA LYS A 152 -1.74 17.76 -25.12
C LYS A 152 -1.63 19.21 -24.66
N LYS A 153 -0.39 19.70 -24.50
CA LYS A 153 -0.13 21.10 -24.10
C LYS A 153 -0.74 22.04 -25.15
N GLY A 154 -1.49 23.04 -24.70
CA GLY A 154 -2.17 24.01 -25.58
C GLY A 154 -3.56 23.60 -26.09
N LEU A 155 -4.04 22.40 -25.80
CA LEU A 155 -5.39 21.94 -26.16
C LEU A 155 -6.24 21.71 -24.89
N SER A 156 -7.52 22.04 -24.96
CA SER A 156 -8.43 21.79 -23.84
C SER A 156 -8.71 20.29 -23.71
N PRO A 157 -8.51 19.67 -22.52
CA PRO A 157 -8.81 18.26 -22.33
C PRO A 157 -10.29 17.91 -22.59
N LYS A 158 -11.19 18.86 -22.33
CA LYS A 158 -12.64 18.70 -22.51
C LYS A 158 -13.06 18.46 -23.97
N LEU A 159 -12.32 19.01 -24.93
CA LEU A 159 -12.60 18.86 -26.37
C LEU A 159 -11.74 17.78 -27.04
N SER A 160 -10.86 17.12 -26.28
CA SER A 160 -10.03 16.04 -26.79
C SER A 160 -10.81 14.73 -26.89
N LYS A 161 -10.53 13.91 -27.91
CA LYS A 161 -11.10 12.56 -28.06
C LYS A 161 -10.14 11.55 -27.41
N PRO A 162 -10.47 10.96 -26.24
CA PRO A 162 -9.55 10.07 -25.52
C PRO A 162 -9.61 8.62 -26.04
N TRP A 163 -10.66 8.24 -26.75
CA TRP A 163 -10.81 6.90 -27.30
C TRP A 163 -10.11 6.78 -28.66
N VAL A 164 -9.27 5.75 -28.81
CA VAL A 164 -8.47 5.53 -30.02
C VAL A 164 -8.77 4.15 -30.60
N GLY A 165 -9.03 4.13 -31.91
CA GLY A 165 -9.03 2.95 -32.78
C GLY A 165 -10.05 1.85 -32.47
N ALA A 166 -10.20 0.90 -33.41
CA ALA A 166 -10.71 -0.43 -33.12
C ALA A 166 -9.50 -1.38 -33.04
N TYR A 167 -9.08 -1.73 -31.83
CA TYR A 167 -8.05 -2.73 -31.59
C TYR A 167 -8.70 -4.10 -31.46
N VAL A 168 -8.00 -5.16 -31.83
CA VAL A 168 -8.48 -6.54 -31.67
C VAL A 168 -7.78 -7.18 -30.48
N ILE A 169 -8.55 -7.88 -29.64
CA ILE A 169 -8.01 -8.62 -28.51
C ILE A 169 -7.27 -9.85 -29.04
N LEU A 170 -5.96 -9.91 -28.80
CA LEU A 170 -5.11 -11.06 -29.19
C LEU A 170 -5.07 -12.15 -28.11
N LYS A 171 -5.10 -11.75 -26.82
CA LYS A 171 -4.98 -12.68 -25.71
C LYS A 171 -5.64 -12.10 -24.45
N ARG A 172 -6.36 -12.96 -23.72
CA ARG A 172 -6.84 -12.69 -22.37
C ARG A 172 -5.82 -13.18 -21.35
N ILE A 173 -5.40 -12.30 -20.45
CA ILE A 173 -4.44 -12.64 -19.38
C ILE A 173 -5.20 -13.00 -18.10
N ASN A 174 -6.16 -12.15 -17.70
CA ASN A 174 -7.00 -12.33 -16.51
C ASN A 174 -8.48 -12.02 -16.83
N ASP A 175 -9.38 -12.37 -15.91
CA ASP A 175 -10.82 -12.11 -16.06
C ASP A 175 -11.23 -10.66 -15.80
N LEU A 176 -10.35 -9.88 -15.15
CA LEU A 176 -10.55 -8.45 -14.93
C LEU A 176 -10.37 -7.71 -16.26
N VAL A 177 -11.45 -7.10 -16.74
CA VAL A 177 -11.38 -6.08 -17.78
C VAL A 177 -10.78 -4.84 -17.16
N LEU A 178 -9.53 -4.55 -17.52
CA LEU A 178 -8.77 -3.38 -17.10
C LEU A 178 -9.01 -2.22 -18.06
#